data_AF-A0A4R5WYV4-F1
#
_entry.id   AF-A0A4R5WYV4-F1
#
_cell.length_a   1.000
_cell.length_b   1.000
_cell.length_c   1.000
_cell.angle_alpha   90.00
_cell.angle_beta   90.00
_cell.angle_gamma   90.00
#
_symmetry.space_group_name_H-M   'P 1'
#
loop_
_entity.id
_entity.type
_entity.pdbx_description
1 polymer ?
#
loop_
_entity_poly.entity_id
_entity_poly.type
_entity_poly.pdbx_seq_one_letter_code
_entity_poly.pdbx_strand_id
1 'polypeptide(L)' 'MTERSWSVEVGEAAAPDNPGVPPVPTTVYEGDEVGARDAYAESTSKAAGQDYRYVLLRNIAEVVECWGTPPAVG' A
#
# COMPACT_ATOMS: atom_id res chain seq x y z
N MET A 1 -7.53 19.07 16.33
CA MET A 1 -6.60 17.92 16.12
C MET A 1 -6.72 17.58 14.66
N THR A 2 -5.62 17.52 13.91
CA THR A 2 -5.68 17.55 12.43
C THR A 2 -6.28 16.24 11.90
N GLU A 3 -7.40 16.35 11.21
CA GLU A 3 -8.18 15.27 10.58
C GLU A 3 -7.54 14.86 9.24
N ARG A 4 -6.22 14.68 9.20
CA ARG A 4 -5.48 14.34 7.98
C ARG A 4 -4.66 13.08 8.19
N SER A 5 -5.30 11.95 7.97
CA SER A 5 -4.61 10.64 7.97
C SER A 5 -4.75 10.03 6.60
N TRP A 6 -4.06 10.61 5.62
CA TRP A 6 -3.78 9.88 4.40
C TRP A 6 -2.57 8.98 4.63
N SER A 7 -2.62 7.76 4.14
CA SER A 7 -1.50 6.84 4.22
C SER A 7 -1.34 6.03 2.95
N VAL A 8 -0.11 5.60 2.70
CA VAL A 8 0.21 4.69 1.60
C VAL A 8 0.79 3.43 2.18
N GLU A 9 0.25 2.30 1.77
CA GLU A 9 0.68 0.98 2.21
C GLU A 9 1.08 0.14 1.00
N VAL A 10 2.19 -0.60 1.12
CA VAL A 10 2.67 -1.52 0.08
C VAL A 10 2.60 -2.95 0.59
N GLY A 11 2.06 -3.84 -0.23
CA GLY A 11 2.08 -5.28 0.02
C GLY A 11 3.03 -5.97 -0.93
N GLU A 12 4.01 -6.66 -0.39
CA GLU A 12 4.97 -7.47 -1.15
C GLU A 12 4.37 -8.83 -1.53
N ALA A 13 4.94 -9.51 -2.52
CA ALA A 13 4.62 -10.91 -2.75
C ALA A 13 4.98 -11.76 -1.52
N ALA A 14 4.12 -12.71 -1.16
CA ALA A 14 4.42 -13.64 -0.07
C ALA A 14 5.76 -14.34 -0.35
N ALA A 15 6.63 -14.38 0.65
CA ALA A 15 7.88 -15.11 0.56
C ALA A 15 7.59 -16.58 0.20
N PRO A 16 8.36 -17.19 -0.72
CA PRO A 16 8.13 -18.57 -1.14
C PRO A 16 8.17 -19.57 0.04
N ASP A 17 8.90 -19.23 1.11
CA ASP A 17 9.00 -20.02 2.34
C ASP A 17 7.81 -19.86 3.31
N ASN A 18 6.86 -18.95 3.07
CA ASN A 18 5.68 -18.79 3.91
C ASN A 18 4.39 -18.50 3.10
N PRO A 19 3.85 -19.51 2.40
CA PRO A 19 2.72 -19.34 1.48
C PRO A 19 1.37 -19.13 2.18
N GLY A 20 1.29 -19.31 3.51
CA GLY A 20 0.02 -19.30 4.25
C GLY A 20 -0.39 -17.94 4.83
N VAL A 21 0.53 -16.97 4.90
CA VAL A 21 0.25 -15.65 5.50
C VAL A 21 0.64 -14.56 4.51
N PRO A 22 -0.31 -13.79 3.98
CA PRO A 22 0.04 -12.61 3.20
C PRO A 22 0.85 -11.66 4.09
N PRO A 23 1.98 -11.12 3.59
CA PRO A 23 2.79 -10.21 4.39
C PRO A 23 1.94 -9.02 4.84
N VAL A 24 2.17 -8.57 6.08
CA VAL A 24 1.52 -7.37 6.59
C VAL A 24 1.93 -6.20 5.68
N PRO A 25 0.97 -5.41 5.18
CA PRO A 25 1.31 -4.26 4.36
C PRO A 25 2.21 -3.29 5.14
N THR A 26 3.24 -2.77 4.48
CA THR A 26 4.16 -1.80 5.08
C THR A 26 3.67 -0.39 4.76
N THR A 27 3.45 0.43 5.79
CA THR A 27 3.14 1.86 5.61
C THR A 27 4.40 2.60 5.17
N VAL A 28 4.38 3.15 3.96
CA VAL A 28 5.52 3.90 3.37
C VAL A 28 5.34 5.40 3.46
N TYR A 29 4.11 5.88 3.68
CA TYR A 29 3.81 7.29 3.85
C TYR A 29 2.62 7.48 4.79
N GLU A 30 2.65 8.52 5.61
CA GLU A 30 1.52 9.02 6.40
C GLU A 30 1.56 10.56 6.44
N GLY A 31 0.44 11.21 6.16
CA GLY A 31 0.34 12.67 6.18
C GLY A 31 -0.82 13.23 5.36
N ASP A 32 -0.50 14.21 4.53
CA ASP A 32 -1.46 14.95 3.71
C ASP A 32 -1.80 14.21 2.41
N GLU A 33 -2.95 14.55 1.81
CA GLU A 33 -3.43 13.96 0.54
C GLU A 33 -2.39 14.07 -0.59
N VAL A 34 -1.78 15.25 -0.72
CA VAL A 34 -0.85 15.53 -1.82
C VAL A 34 0.38 14.63 -1.72
N GLY A 35 0.97 14.51 -0.53
CA GLY A 35 2.12 13.65 -0.33
C GLY A 35 1.76 12.16 -0.44
N ALA A 36 0.55 11.77 -0.01
CA ALA A 36 0.10 10.39 -0.15
C ALA A 36 -0.12 10.01 -1.62
N ARG A 37 -0.68 10.91 -2.43
CA ARG A 37 -0.83 10.69 -3.87
C ARG A 37 0.51 10.61 -4.59
N ASP A 38 1.46 11.47 -4.23
CA ASP A 38 2.81 11.45 -4.79
C ASP A 38 3.53 10.14 -4.42
N ALA A 39 3.51 9.76 -3.14
CA ALA A 39 4.08 8.51 -2.65
C ALA A 39 3.42 7.27 -3.27
N TYR A 40 2.11 7.30 -3.51
CA TYR A 40 1.39 6.24 -4.20
C TYR A 40 1.82 6.13 -5.67
N ALA A 41 1.89 7.24 -6.42
CA ALA A 41 2.38 7.26 -7.80
C ALA A 41 3.84 6.79 -7.90
N GLU A 42 4.68 7.18 -6.95
CA GLU A 42 6.06 6.72 -6.86
C GLU A 42 6.14 5.21 -6.58
N SER A 43 5.37 4.73 -5.59
CA SER A 43 5.35 3.32 -5.19
C SER A 43 4.82 2.41 -6.29
N THR A 44 3.75 2.81 -6.98
CA THR A 44 3.20 2.08 -8.14
C THR A 44 4.19 2.04 -9.31
N SER A 45 4.95 3.11 -9.53
CA SER A 45 6.00 3.14 -10.56
C SER A 45 7.17 2.22 -10.21
N LYS A 46 7.51 2.09 -8.93
CA LYS A 46 8.56 1.19 -8.43
C LYS A 46 8.08 -0.26 -8.26
N ALA A 47 6.77 -0.50 -8.24
CA ALA A 47 6.17 -1.80 -7.91
C ALA A 47 6.69 -2.94 -8.78
N ALA A 48 6.85 -2.70 -10.09
CA ALA A 48 7.37 -3.71 -11.02
C ALA A 48 8.84 -4.08 -10.77
N GLY A 49 9.63 -3.19 -10.17
CA GLY A 49 11.05 -3.43 -9.86
C GLY A 49 11.32 -3.90 -8.43
N GLN A 50 10.33 -3.80 -7.54
CA GLN A 50 10.44 -4.08 -6.11
C GLN A 50 9.57 -5.28 -5.67
N ASP A 51 9.05 -6.05 -6.62
CA ASP A 51 8.17 -7.21 -6.36
C ASP A 51 6.94 -6.87 -5.48
N TYR A 52 6.42 -5.64 -5.61
CA TYR A 52 5.19 -5.24 -4.93
C TYR A 52 3.99 -5.87 -5.63
N ARG A 53 3.15 -6.54 -4.85
CA ARG A 53 1.93 -7.18 -5.33
C ARG A 53 0.74 -6.23 -5.37
N TYR A 54 0.70 -5.30 -4.42
CA TYR A 54 -0.31 -4.25 -4.38
C TYR A 54 0.19 -3.01 -3.66
N VAL A 55 -0.41 -1.86 -3.97
CA VAL A 55 -0.22 -0.59 -3.29
C VAL A 55 -1.59 -0.02 -2.95
N LEU A 56 -1.80 0.41 -1.71
CA LEU A 56 -3.05 1.00 -1.23
C LEU A 56 -2.83 2.46 -0.86
N LEU A 57 -3.68 3.34 -1.40
CA LEU A 57 -3.84 4.70 -0.92
C LEU A 57 -5.05 4.73 0.01
N ARG A 58 -4.86 5.21 1.23
CA ARG A 58 -5.91 5.27 2.25
C ARG A 58 -6.15 6.66 2.77
N ASN A 59 -7.40 6.91 3.15
CA ASN A 59 -7.84 8.09 3.87
C ASN A 59 -8.63 7.65 5.11
N ILE A 60 -8.14 7.98 6.31
CA ILE A 60 -8.84 7.77 7.59
C ILE A 60 -9.42 6.33 7.67
N ALA A 61 -8.62 5.35 7.25
CA ALA A 61 -8.91 3.90 7.14
C ALA A 61 -9.68 3.38 5.91
N GLU A 62 -10.25 4.23 5.07
CA GLU A 62 -10.85 3.83 3.78
C GLU A 62 -9.78 3.67 2.70
N VAL A 63 -9.87 2.63 1.86
CA VAL A 63 -9.03 2.50 0.66
C VAL A 63 -9.61 3.36 -0.45
N VAL A 64 -8.92 4.43 -0.78
CA VAL A 64 -9.29 5.38 -1.85
C VAL A 64 -8.87 4.84 -3.21
N GLU A 65 -7.65 4.31 -3.29
CA GLU A 65 -7.12 3.75 -4.53
C GLU A 65 -6.28 2.51 -4.25
N CYS A 66 -6.34 1.54 -5.17
CA CYS A 66 -5.61 0.30 -5.07
C CYS A 66 -5.00 -0.03 -6.42
N TRP A 67 -3.68 -0.20 -6.43
CA TRP A 67 -2.94 -0.73 -7.56
C TRP A 67 -2.64 -2.21 -7.34
N GLY A 68 -2.81 -3.02 -8.38
CA GLY A 68 -2.61 -4.46 -8.32
C GLY A 68 -3.81 -5.21 -7.74
N THR A 69 -3.56 -6.41 -7.20
CA THR A 69 -4.61 -7.25 -6.59
C THR A 69 -4.16 -7.65 -5.19
N PRO A 70 -4.72 -7.02 -4.13
CA PRO A 70 -4.47 -7.47 -2.78
C PRO A 70 -4.96 -8.92 -2.63
N PRO A 71 -4.26 -9.76 -1.87
CA PRO A 71 -4.74 -11.10 -1.59
C PRO A 71 -6.13 -10.98 -0.99
N ALA A 72 -7.09 -11.73 -1.54
CA ALA A 72 -8.43 -11.79 -0.97
C ALA A 72 -8.27 -12.13 0.50
N VAL A 73 -8.64 -11.18 1.36
CA VAL A 73 -8.67 -11.39 2.80
C VAL A 73 -9.75 -12.45 3.01
N GLY A 74 -9.30 -13.70 3.18
CA GLY A 74 -10.15 -14.86 3.46
C GLY A 74 -10.50 -14.93 4.93
#